data_AF-A0A7S0BW63-F1
#
_entry.id   AF-A0A7S0BW63-F1
#
_cell.length_a   1.000
_cell.length_b   1.000
_cell.length_c   1.000
_cell.angle_alpha   90.00
_cell.angle_beta   90.00
_cell.angle_gamma   90.00
#
_symmetry.space_group_name_H-M   'P 1'
#
loop_
_entity.id
_entity.type
_entity.pdbx_description
1 polymer ?
#
loop_
_entity_poly.entity_id
_entity_poly.type
_entity_poly.pdbx_seq_one_letter_code
_entity_poly.pdbx_strand_id
1 'polypeptide(L)'
;KIACHADGNLFIVGCVSGQGNEDEDHSIIGDMSAGNVVRFLTNTFDEIHRVDLDPFETITSLVSCRLVNRATNTTSSDSSASMYTSHSGSRPYIIVGTAYAIPNEDEPSMGRLLVFETTNLVTNRSNDGGEMDSGGGTLNTTVRQITQLVTRGAVYSICPFLDGSILATVNSRTNLYHLHDVDNVYELQADRAYHHGHVLSLCVKSLDNTAIVGDLMRSVSVLDYVQADGTNTLREVSRDFNPNFTTAIEILSPHVFLGSETFNNIFSLQRNVNAATEEGRCRLENKGEYYLGEMVNKFVRGSLVGDNTNSSMDIASVVLGSRTLYATVDGSIGSVLGMDRATFVFFNTLQHSIVHTIPAVGGLDHGHFRSFKAERRSHPCR
;
A
#
# COMPACT_ATOMS: atom_id res chain seq x y z
N LYS A 1 9.21 4.12 -6.34
CA LYS A 1 7.95 4.07 -5.52
C LYS A 1 7.40 5.50 -5.36
N ILE A 2 6.10 5.71 -5.17
CA ILE A 2 5.52 7.07 -4.99
C ILE A 2 4.48 7.09 -3.85
N ALA A 3 4.45 8.18 -3.09
CA ALA A 3 3.40 8.48 -2.11
C ALA A 3 3.08 9.97 -2.09
N CYS A 4 1.84 10.30 -1.73
CA CYS A 4 1.40 11.67 -1.49
C CYS A 4 1.30 11.90 0.02
N HIS A 5 1.89 12.98 0.51
CA HIS A 5 1.81 13.43 1.88
C HIS A 5 0.98 14.71 1.95
N ALA A 6 -0.32 14.54 2.17
CA ALA A 6 -1.29 15.63 2.12
C ALA A 6 -1.01 16.74 3.15
N ASP A 7 -0.62 16.39 4.38
CA ASP A 7 -0.35 17.36 5.45
C ASP A 7 0.81 18.33 5.14
N GLY A 8 1.83 17.86 4.40
CA GLY A 8 2.96 18.68 3.95
C GLY A 8 2.83 19.21 2.52
N ASN A 9 1.76 18.83 1.80
CA ASN A 9 1.57 19.10 0.37
C ASN A 9 2.76 18.63 -0.49
N LEU A 10 3.25 17.41 -0.21
CA LEU A 10 4.43 16.83 -0.87
C LEU A 10 4.11 15.54 -1.63
N PHE A 11 4.83 15.33 -2.73
CA PHE A 11 5.00 14.03 -3.37
C PHE A 11 6.37 13.47 -3.01
N ILE A 12 6.42 12.22 -2.58
CA ILE A 12 7.67 11.52 -2.28
C ILE A 12 7.88 10.46 -3.32
N VAL A 13 9.05 10.49 -3.97
CA VAL A 13 9.38 9.60 -5.07
C VAL A 13 10.71 8.93 -4.79
N GLY A 14 10.69 7.59 -4.78
CA GLY A 14 11.91 6.79 -4.79
C GLY A 14 12.36 6.55 -6.23
N CYS A 15 13.59 6.99 -6.53
CA CYS A 15 14.20 6.96 -7.85
C CYS A 15 15.54 6.22 -7.81
N VAL A 16 15.94 5.65 -8.94
CA VAL A 16 17.33 5.25 -9.20
C VAL A 16 18.02 6.46 -9.82
N SER A 17 19.11 6.98 -9.23
CA SER A 17 19.86 8.07 -9.86
C SER A 17 20.57 7.53 -11.09
N GLY A 18 20.20 8.02 -12.26
CA GLY A 18 20.90 7.73 -13.52
C GLY A 18 22.26 8.43 -13.64
N GLN A 19 22.79 9.03 -12.58
CA GLN A 19 24.18 9.51 -12.53
C GLN A 19 25.11 8.32 -12.30
N GLY A 20 25.19 7.41 -13.28
CA GLY A 20 26.42 6.66 -13.47
C GLY A 20 27.47 7.64 -13.98
N ASN A 21 28.67 7.61 -13.41
CA ASN A 21 29.82 8.26 -14.03
C ASN A 21 29.90 7.76 -15.48
N GLU A 22 29.95 8.67 -16.46
CA GLU A 22 30.13 8.32 -17.89
C GLU A 22 31.45 7.56 -18.16
N ASP A 23 32.28 7.36 -17.13
CA ASP A 23 33.62 6.76 -17.18
C ASP A 23 33.73 5.34 -16.58
N GLU A 24 32.65 4.74 -16.03
CA GLU A 24 32.71 3.37 -15.52
C GLU A 24 31.95 2.39 -16.41
N ASP A 25 32.66 1.30 -16.79
CA ASP A 25 32.18 0.20 -17.63
C ASP A 25 30.71 -0.14 -17.37
N HIS A 26 29.90 -0.20 -18.45
CA HIS A 26 28.52 -0.69 -18.49
C HIS A 26 28.41 -2.18 -18.13
N SER A 27 28.90 -2.56 -16.95
CA SER A 27 28.67 -3.85 -16.33
C SER A 27 27.38 -3.80 -15.54
N ILE A 28 26.62 -4.89 -15.56
CA ILE A 28 25.35 -5.06 -14.82
C ILE A 28 25.52 -4.76 -13.31
N ILE A 29 26.74 -4.87 -12.79
CA ILE A 29 27.11 -4.58 -11.40
C ILE A 29 27.13 -3.06 -11.12
N GLY A 30 27.53 -2.25 -12.10
CA GLY A 30 27.52 -0.78 -12.00
C GLY A 30 26.11 -0.20 -11.87
N ASP A 31 25.12 -0.80 -12.54
CA ASP A 31 23.71 -0.37 -12.45
C ASP A 31 23.08 -0.67 -11.08
N MET A 32 23.51 -1.72 -10.37
CA MET A 32 23.06 -2.00 -9.00
C MET A 32 23.76 -1.13 -7.95
N SER A 33 24.90 -0.55 -8.30
CA SER A 33 25.60 0.50 -7.55
C SER A 33 25.02 1.89 -7.82
N ALA A 34 24.09 2.05 -8.77
CA ALA A 34 23.50 3.35 -9.10
C ALA A 34 22.83 3.93 -7.85
N GLY A 35 23.24 5.15 -7.46
CA GLY A 35 22.81 5.78 -6.22
C GLY A 35 21.29 5.92 -6.16
N ASN A 36 20.61 5.09 -5.36
CA ASN A 36 19.18 5.23 -5.17
C ASN A 36 18.89 6.45 -4.30
N VAL A 37 17.80 7.16 -4.60
CA VAL A 37 17.48 8.42 -3.92
C VAL A 37 15.99 8.51 -3.59
N VAL A 38 15.68 9.11 -2.45
CA VAL A 38 14.33 9.55 -2.09
C VAL A 38 14.24 11.06 -2.33
N ARG A 39 13.34 11.48 -3.21
CA ARG A 39 13.09 12.89 -3.53
C ARG A 39 11.77 13.34 -2.94
N PHE A 40 11.76 14.53 -2.36
CA PHE A 40 10.58 15.19 -1.81
C PHE A 40 10.26 16.39 -2.70
N LEU A 41 9.13 16.30 -3.39
CA LEU A 41 8.69 17.26 -4.38
C LEU A 41 7.47 18.02 -3.87
N THR A 42 7.38 19.32 -4.17
CA THR A 42 6.18 20.13 -3.93
C THR A 42 5.05 19.78 -4.90
N ASN A 43 3.89 20.43 -4.74
CA ASN A 43 2.81 20.39 -5.73
C ASN A 43 3.17 20.98 -7.11
N THR A 44 4.21 21.82 -7.18
CA THR A 44 4.80 22.32 -8.43
C THR A 44 5.86 21.37 -9.00
N PHE A 45 6.10 20.23 -8.34
CA PHE A 45 7.13 19.24 -8.66
C PHE A 45 8.57 19.76 -8.48
N ASP A 46 8.77 20.81 -7.69
CA ASP A 46 10.10 21.29 -7.32
C ASP A 46 10.68 20.44 -6.18
N GLU A 47 11.95 20.06 -6.30
CA GLU A 47 12.64 19.27 -5.27
C GLU A 47 13.05 20.16 -4.09
N ILE A 48 12.54 19.84 -2.90
CA ILE A 48 12.85 20.58 -1.65
C ILE A 48 13.79 19.80 -0.72
N HIS A 49 13.83 18.48 -0.86
CA HIS A 49 14.68 17.62 -0.05
C HIS A 49 15.02 16.36 -0.83
N ARG A 50 16.25 15.87 -0.61
CA ARG A 50 16.80 14.68 -1.25
C ARG A 50 17.56 13.87 -0.21
N VAL A 51 17.31 12.57 -0.19
CA VAL A 51 18.03 11.60 0.63
C VAL A 51 18.69 10.61 -0.30
N ASP A 52 20.03 10.65 -0.34
CA ASP A 52 20.81 9.64 -1.03
C ASP A 52 20.90 8.39 -0.16
N LEU A 53 20.63 7.23 -0.74
CA LEU A 53 20.70 5.95 -0.07
C LEU A 53 22.11 5.36 -0.16
N ASP A 54 22.40 4.41 0.71
CA ASP A 54 23.69 3.74 0.76
C ASP A 54 23.90 2.90 -0.53
N PRO A 55 25.15 2.56 -0.90
CA PRO A 55 25.39 1.65 -2.01
C PRO A 55 24.63 0.33 -1.86
N PHE A 56 24.06 -0.16 -2.96
CA PHE A 56 23.19 -1.36 -3.01
C PHE A 56 21.88 -1.25 -2.22
N GLU A 57 21.60 -0.14 -1.56
CA GLU A 57 20.32 0.07 -0.87
C GLU A 57 19.26 0.54 -1.85
N THR A 58 18.11 -0.12 -1.88
CA THR A 58 16.98 0.23 -2.76
C THR A 58 15.69 0.45 -1.98
N ILE A 59 14.79 1.26 -2.55
CA ILE A 59 13.50 1.61 -1.94
C ILE A 59 12.48 0.55 -2.31
N THR A 60 12.03 -0.19 -1.31
CA THR A 60 11.08 -1.30 -1.48
C THR A 60 9.66 -0.89 -1.11
N SER A 61 9.49 0.03 -0.15
CA SER A 61 8.17 0.51 0.29
C SER A 61 8.19 1.97 0.72
N LEU A 62 7.03 2.63 0.60
CA LEU A 62 6.86 4.05 0.89
C LEU A 62 5.40 4.30 1.27
N VAL A 63 5.17 4.95 2.41
CA VAL A 63 3.83 5.30 2.87
C VAL A 63 3.83 6.65 3.60
N SER A 64 2.76 7.42 3.42
CA SER A 64 2.42 8.55 4.28
C SER A 64 1.30 8.12 5.21
N CYS A 65 1.48 8.30 6.52
CA CYS A 65 0.51 7.86 7.52
C CYS A 65 0.56 8.71 8.78
N ARG A 66 -0.53 8.71 9.55
CA ARG A 66 -0.55 9.34 10.88
C ARG A 66 -0.20 8.32 11.95
N LEU A 67 0.79 8.63 12.79
CA LEU A 67 1.21 7.79 13.91
C LEU A 67 0.88 8.44 15.24
N VAL A 68 0.51 7.63 16.23
CA VAL A 68 0.34 8.09 17.61
C VAL A 68 1.67 7.93 18.32
N ASN A 69 2.09 9.00 18.96
CA ASN A 69 3.34 9.05 19.68
C ASN A 69 3.16 8.49 21.09
N ARG A 70 3.73 7.32 21.38
CA ARG A 70 3.59 6.68 22.70
C ARG A 70 4.65 7.23 23.66
N ALA A 71 4.29 8.28 24.39
CA ALA A 71 5.11 8.80 25.47
C ALA A 71 5.32 7.71 26.54
N THR A 72 6.58 7.43 26.87
CA THR A 72 6.91 6.58 28.02
C THR A 72 6.75 7.41 29.28
N ASN A 73 5.55 7.39 29.90
CA ASN A 73 5.22 7.98 31.21
C ASN A 73 6.33 8.81 31.87
N THR A 74 6.44 10.08 31.50
CA THR A 74 7.08 11.11 32.35
C THR A 74 5.99 12.10 32.74
N THR A 75 5.74 12.17 34.04
CA THR A 75 4.92 13.19 34.67
C THR A 75 5.59 14.55 34.48
N SER A 76 5.19 15.30 33.46
CA SER A 76 5.42 16.74 33.42
C SER A 76 4.38 17.44 32.55
N SER A 77 3.54 18.21 33.22
CA SER A 77 2.77 19.30 32.68
C SER A 77 3.73 20.34 32.09
N ASP A 78 3.84 20.42 30.77
CA ASP A 78 4.24 21.68 30.12
C ASP A 78 3.65 21.79 28.71
N SER A 79 2.72 22.74 28.60
CA SER A 79 1.98 23.08 27.40
C SER A 79 2.75 24.08 26.55
N SER A 80 3.47 23.59 25.55
CA SER A 80 3.80 24.35 24.34
C SER A 80 3.23 23.63 23.12
N ALA A 81 1.90 23.77 22.96
CA ALA A 81 1.15 23.19 21.86
C ALA A 81 1.55 23.84 20.54
N SER A 82 2.27 23.09 19.69
CA SER A 82 2.29 23.39 18.25
C SER A 82 0.88 23.17 17.71
N MET A 83 0.42 24.11 16.90
CA MET A 83 -0.96 24.26 16.42
C MET A 83 -1.32 23.17 15.39
N TYR A 84 -1.53 21.94 15.86
CA TYR A 84 -2.20 20.87 15.13
C TYR A 84 -3.26 20.24 16.03
N THR A 85 -4.45 20.81 16.02
CA THR A 85 -5.64 20.23 16.65
C THR A 85 -6.17 19.10 15.77
N SER A 86 -5.72 17.86 16.02
CA SER A 86 -6.35 16.66 15.47
C SER A 86 -6.66 15.63 16.57
N HIS A 87 -7.88 15.10 16.50
CA HIS A 87 -8.64 14.35 17.52
C HIS A 87 -8.07 12.97 17.94
N SER A 88 -6.78 12.84 18.26
CA SER A 88 -6.22 11.63 18.93
C SER A 88 -4.74 11.70 19.35
N GLY A 89 -4.04 12.84 19.22
CA GLY A 89 -2.58 12.90 19.44
C GLY A 89 -1.75 12.24 18.33
N SER A 90 -2.37 11.88 17.19
CA SER A 90 -1.66 11.38 16.01
C SER A 90 -1.06 12.51 15.16
N ARG A 91 0.17 12.30 14.67
CA ARG A 91 0.91 13.24 13.81
C ARG A 91 1.27 12.58 12.48
N PRO A 92 1.32 13.33 11.37
CA PRO A 92 1.60 12.78 10.06
C PRO A 92 3.11 12.56 9.86
N TYR A 93 3.47 11.40 9.34
CA TYR A 93 4.85 11.00 9.05
C TYR A 93 4.94 10.34 7.67
N ILE A 94 6.15 10.36 7.12
CA ILE A 94 6.51 9.64 5.90
C ILE A 94 7.45 8.52 6.30
N ILE A 95 7.16 7.30 5.86
CA ILE A 95 7.96 6.13 6.20
C ILE A 95 8.44 5.47 4.92
N VAL A 96 9.75 5.25 4.85
CA VAL A 96 10.43 4.60 3.74
C VAL A 96 10.98 3.28 4.25
N GLY A 97 10.64 2.18 3.57
CA GLY A 97 11.27 0.89 3.78
C GLY A 97 12.27 0.61 2.67
N THR A 98 13.43 0.11 3.05
CA THR A 98 14.53 -0.19 2.13
C THR A 98 15.04 -1.62 2.27
N ALA A 99 15.88 -2.03 1.33
CA ALA A 99 16.58 -3.30 1.31
C ALA A 99 17.99 -3.12 0.75
N TYR A 100 18.98 -3.83 1.30
CA TYR A 100 20.32 -3.89 0.73
C TYR A 100 20.41 -5.09 -0.22
N ALA A 101 20.38 -4.83 -1.52
CA ALA A 101 20.44 -5.85 -2.57
C ALA A 101 21.89 -6.18 -2.93
N ILE A 102 22.55 -6.95 -2.06
CA ILE A 102 23.96 -7.32 -2.22
C ILE A 102 24.07 -8.44 -3.27
N PRO A 103 24.91 -8.33 -4.32
CA PRO A 103 24.94 -9.29 -5.45
C PRO A 103 25.21 -10.76 -5.09
N ASN A 104 25.80 -11.03 -3.92
CA ASN A 104 26.16 -12.37 -3.47
C ASN A 104 25.17 -12.93 -2.42
N GLU A 105 24.03 -12.27 -2.21
CA GLU A 105 22.98 -12.75 -1.29
C GLU A 105 21.76 -13.22 -2.09
N ASP A 106 21.25 -14.42 -1.76
CA ASP A 106 20.03 -14.96 -2.37
C ASP A 106 18.77 -14.17 -1.95
N GLU A 107 18.79 -13.62 -0.73
CA GLU A 107 17.74 -12.78 -0.16
C GLU A 107 18.41 -11.67 0.68
N PRO A 108 17.94 -10.41 0.59
CA PRO A 108 18.52 -9.33 1.38
C PRO A 108 18.55 -9.67 2.88
N SER A 109 19.75 -9.70 3.45
CA SER A 109 19.96 -9.94 4.88
C SER A 109 19.66 -8.70 5.73
N MET A 110 19.65 -7.52 5.10
CA MET A 110 19.51 -6.23 5.74
C MET A 110 18.55 -5.29 5.00
N GLY A 111 17.92 -4.41 5.77
CA GLY A 111 17.11 -3.29 5.30
C GLY A 111 16.99 -2.25 6.40
N ARG A 112 16.27 -1.16 6.16
CA ARG A 112 15.92 -0.20 7.21
C ARG A 112 14.57 0.47 6.98
N LEU A 113 13.97 0.93 8.07
CA LEU A 113 12.84 1.84 8.10
C LEU A 113 13.37 3.25 8.39
N LEU A 114 13.10 4.21 7.51
CA LEU A 114 13.42 5.61 7.70
C LEU A 114 12.12 6.37 7.96
N VAL A 115 12.09 7.22 8.99
CA VAL A 115 10.91 8.00 9.35
C VAL A 115 11.21 9.49 9.22
N PHE A 116 10.37 10.19 8.47
CA PHE A 116 10.48 11.61 8.22
C PHE A 116 9.26 12.36 8.74
N GLU A 117 9.52 13.56 9.23
CA GLU A 117 8.54 14.53 9.69
C GLU A 117 8.59 15.77 8.79
N THR A 118 7.43 16.35 8.50
CA THR A 118 7.33 17.62 7.76
C THR A 118 6.93 18.74 8.71
N THR A 119 7.62 19.88 8.61
CA THR A 119 7.23 21.12 9.30
C THR A 119 6.86 22.16 8.26
N ASN A 120 5.66 22.73 8.41
CA ASN A 120 5.15 23.79 7.55
C ASN A 120 5.37 25.14 8.22
N LEU A 121 6.18 26.00 7.60
CA LEU A 121 6.39 27.38 8.04
C LEU A 121 5.64 28.33 7.09
N VAL A 122 4.64 29.01 7.60
CA VAL A 122 3.95 30.07 6.85
C VAL A 122 4.77 31.34 6.99
N THR A 123 5.45 31.74 5.91
CA THR A 123 6.08 33.06 5.85
C THR A 123 5.07 34.06 5.30
N ASN A 124 4.54 34.89 6.19
CA ASN A 124 3.80 36.07 5.76
C ASN A 124 4.86 37.06 5.24
N ARG A 125 4.82 37.38 3.95
CA ARG A 125 5.57 38.53 3.45
C ARG A 125 5.05 39.76 4.21
N SER A 126 5.85 40.29 5.12
CA SER A 126 5.58 41.59 5.71
C SER A 126 5.66 42.61 4.57
N ASN A 127 4.51 43.13 4.16
CA ASN A 127 4.41 44.25 3.23
C ASN A 127 5.14 45.46 3.83
N ASP A 128 6.40 45.65 3.45
CA ASP A 128 7.01 46.98 3.45
C ASP A 128 6.75 47.57 2.05
N GLY A 129 5.70 48.39 1.96
CA GLY A 129 5.41 49.21 0.78
C GLY A 129 4.38 48.67 -0.23
N GLY A 130 3.10 48.76 0.12
CA GLY A 130 2.01 49.15 -0.80
C GLY A 130 1.65 48.28 -2.00
N GLU A 131 0.79 47.29 -1.81
CA GLU A 131 -0.42 47.02 -2.63
C GLU A 131 -1.24 45.90 -1.95
N MET A 132 -2.57 46.05 -1.91
CA MET A 132 -3.48 45.03 -1.36
C MET A 132 -3.62 43.90 -2.39
N ASP A 133 -2.75 42.91 -2.34
CA ASP A 133 -3.00 41.62 -2.98
C ASP A 133 -3.40 40.56 -1.95
N SER A 134 -4.44 39.80 -2.30
CA SER A 134 -5.16 38.95 -1.36
C SER A 134 -4.39 37.65 -1.09
N GLY A 135 -3.86 37.48 0.12
CA GLY A 135 -3.70 36.16 0.74
C GLY A 135 -2.61 35.21 0.22
N GLY A 136 -1.53 35.69 -0.39
CA GLY A 136 -0.42 34.85 -0.89
C GLY A 136 0.69 34.57 0.13
N GLY A 137 0.42 33.82 1.19
CA GLY A 137 1.49 33.32 2.08
C GLY A 137 2.32 32.24 1.38
N THR A 138 3.65 32.34 1.39
CA THR A 138 4.52 31.25 0.88
C THR A 138 4.66 30.18 1.96
N LEU A 139 4.11 28.99 1.70
CA LEU A 139 4.25 27.81 2.55
C LEU A 139 5.64 27.20 2.33
N ASN A 140 6.52 27.35 3.31
CA ASN A 140 7.82 26.69 3.31
C ASN A 140 7.72 25.38 4.08
N THR A 141 7.64 24.27 3.35
CA THR A 141 7.67 22.93 3.93
C THR A 141 9.12 22.47 4.07
N THR A 142 9.53 22.09 5.28
CA THR A 142 10.83 21.46 5.55
C THR A 142 10.65 20.01 5.92
N VAL A 143 11.53 19.13 5.43
CA VAL A 143 11.53 17.70 5.72
C VAL A 143 12.71 17.37 6.61
N ARG A 144 12.50 16.55 7.64
CA ARG A 144 13.57 16.09 8.55
C ARG A 144 13.42 14.60 8.82
N GLN A 145 14.50 13.84 8.70
CA GLN A 145 14.56 12.47 9.22
C GLN A 145 14.60 12.50 10.74
N ILE A 146 13.62 11.88 11.40
CA ILE A 146 13.51 11.88 12.87
C ILE A 146 14.07 10.62 13.51
N THR A 147 14.00 9.48 12.82
CA THR A 147 14.51 8.21 13.33
C THR A 147 14.74 7.22 12.19
N GLN A 148 15.54 6.19 12.48
CA GLN A 148 15.76 5.05 11.59
C GLN A 148 15.85 3.76 12.39
N LEU A 149 15.38 2.66 11.81
CA LEU A 149 15.47 1.32 12.42
C LEU A 149 15.98 0.31 11.39
N VAL A 150 17.14 -0.31 11.69
CA VAL A 150 17.70 -1.38 10.87
C VAL A 150 16.89 -2.67 11.07
N THR A 151 16.56 -3.34 9.97
CA THR A 151 15.80 -4.59 9.94
C THR A 151 16.68 -5.74 9.46
N ARG A 152 16.42 -6.95 9.99
CA ARG A 152 17.05 -8.21 9.53
C ARG A 152 16.32 -8.75 8.32
N GLY A 153 16.41 -8.03 7.22
CA GLY A 153 15.75 -8.33 5.96
C GLY A 153 15.20 -7.10 5.26
N ALA A 154 14.75 -7.30 4.02
CA ALA A 154 14.13 -6.29 3.17
C ALA A 154 12.72 -5.91 3.65
N VAL A 155 12.41 -4.61 3.65
CA VAL A 155 11.09 -4.09 4.02
C VAL A 155 10.15 -4.00 2.80
N TYR A 156 9.53 -5.10 2.40
CA TYR A 156 8.78 -5.20 1.13
C TYR A 156 7.53 -4.30 1.05
N SER A 157 6.80 -4.15 2.15
CA SER A 157 5.57 -3.35 2.20
C SER A 157 5.33 -2.78 3.59
N ILE A 158 4.73 -1.60 3.63
CA ILE A 158 4.32 -0.92 4.86
C ILE A 158 2.86 -0.47 4.68
N CYS A 159 2.05 -0.62 5.71
CA CYS A 159 0.74 0.01 5.76
C CYS A 159 0.48 0.63 7.15
N PRO A 160 -0.33 1.70 7.22
CA PRO A 160 -0.83 2.19 8.51
C PRO A 160 -1.59 1.07 9.20
N PHE A 161 -1.58 1.03 10.52
CA PHE A 161 -2.32 0.04 11.29
C PHE A 161 -2.86 0.67 12.57
N LEU A 162 -3.92 0.07 13.10
CA LEU A 162 -4.60 0.35 14.37
C LEU A 162 -4.01 1.50 15.20
N ASP A 163 -4.80 2.56 15.38
CA ASP A 163 -4.52 3.68 16.30
C ASP A 163 -3.12 4.29 16.18
N GLY A 164 -2.66 4.47 14.93
CA GLY A 164 -1.42 5.18 14.63
C GLY A 164 -0.15 4.35 14.84
N SER A 165 -0.24 3.05 14.58
CA SER A 165 0.91 2.16 14.41
C SER A 165 1.14 1.83 12.93
N ILE A 166 2.15 1.04 12.62
CA ILE A 166 2.34 0.51 11.26
C ILE A 166 2.57 -1.00 11.29
N LEU A 167 2.11 -1.67 10.24
CA LEU A 167 2.61 -2.99 9.89
C LEU A 167 3.66 -2.85 8.80
N ALA A 168 4.78 -3.54 8.96
CA ALA A 168 5.75 -3.70 7.89
C ALA A 168 6.07 -5.18 7.68
N THR A 169 6.16 -5.56 6.41
CA THR A 169 6.60 -6.90 6.02
C THR A 169 8.11 -6.90 5.82
N VAL A 170 8.79 -7.77 6.55
CA VAL A 170 10.24 -7.96 6.51
C VAL A 170 10.52 -9.42 6.19
N ASN A 171 10.94 -9.70 4.94
CA ASN A 171 11.11 -11.06 4.42
C ASN A 171 9.86 -11.93 4.70
N SER A 172 10.02 -13.02 5.46
CA SER A 172 8.97 -13.96 5.84
C SER A 172 8.12 -13.54 7.04
N ARG A 173 8.28 -12.30 7.54
CA ARG A 173 7.61 -11.80 8.76
C ARG A 173 6.76 -10.56 8.49
N THR A 174 5.68 -10.44 9.24
CA THR A 174 4.89 -9.20 9.35
C THR A 174 5.00 -8.71 10.78
N ASN A 175 5.63 -7.56 10.99
CA ASN A 175 5.87 -6.98 12.31
C ASN A 175 5.03 -5.72 12.50
N LEU A 176 4.55 -5.52 13.73
CA LEU A 176 3.92 -4.29 14.18
C LEU A 176 5.00 -3.34 14.74
N TYR A 177 4.92 -2.05 14.42
CA TYR A 177 5.84 -1.04 14.96
C TYR A 177 5.09 0.13 15.57
N HIS A 178 5.69 0.68 16.63
CA HIS A 178 5.22 1.86 17.34
C HIS A 178 6.30 2.93 17.36
N LEU A 179 5.87 4.18 17.13
CA LEU A 179 6.74 5.34 17.30
C LEU A 179 6.65 5.81 18.75
N HIS A 180 7.81 5.87 19.39
CA HIS A 180 7.99 6.40 20.74
C HIS A 180 8.72 7.73 20.65
N ASP A 181 8.43 8.60 21.61
CA ASP A 181 9.09 9.87 21.82
C ASP A 181 9.43 9.99 23.29
N VAL A 182 10.72 10.10 23.53
CA VAL A 182 11.31 10.28 24.83
C VAL A 182 12.06 11.61 24.77
N ASP A 183 11.45 12.66 25.32
CA ASP A 183 12.03 14.00 25.40
C ASP A 183 12.51 14.57 24.05
N ASN A 184 11.69 14.47 23.00
CA ASN A 184 11.98 14.84 21.60
C ASN A 184 12.99 13.92 20.88
N VAL A 185 13.32 12.77 21.47
CA VAL A 185 14.09 11.70 20.81
C VAL A 185 13.10 10.64 20.32
N TYR A 186 12.98 10.54 19.00
CA TYR A 186 12.07 9.61 18.34
C TYR A 186 12.73 8.24 18.16
N GLU A 187 12.03 7.19 18.57
CA GLU A 187 12.46 5.80 18.37
C GLU A 187 11.33 4.98 17.77
N LEU A 188 11.59 4.33 16.64
CA LEU A 188 10.69 3.33 16.08
C LEU A 188 11.03 1.97 16.67
N GLN A 189 10.10 1.38 17.43
CA GLN A 189 10.30 0.08 18.08
C GLN A 189 9.36 -0.97 17.50
N ALA A 190 9.87 -2.19 17.30
CA ALA A 190 9.06 -3.35 16.94
C ALA A 190 8.29 -3.86 18.17
N ASP A 191 6.99 -4.10 18.01
CA ASP A 191 6.17 -4.75 19.03
C ASP A 191 6.52 -6.25 19.13
N ARG A 192 6.13 -6.89 20.23
CA ARG A 192 6.23 -8.34 20.41
C ARG A 192 5.25 -9.09 19.52
N ALA A 193 4.16 -8.44 19.11
CA ALA A 193 3.21 -8.96 18.15
C ALA A 193 3.80 -8.97 16.74
N TYR A 194 4.14 -10.16 16.26
CA TYR A 194 4.52 -10.40 14.87
C TYR A 194 3.92 -11.71 14.38
N HIS A 195 3.79 -11.82 13.07
CA HIS A 195 3.45 -13.06 12.40
C HIS A 195 4.63 -13.58 11.58
N HIS A 196 4.81 -14.90 11.57
CA HIS A 196 5.76 -15.61 10.75
C HIS A 196 5.09 -16.87 10.17
N GLY A 197 5.51 -17.30 8.97
CA GLY A 197 4.91 -18.45 8.28
C GLY A 197 4.68 -18.23 6.78
N HIS A 198 5.02 -17.04 6.28
CA HIS A 198 5.09 -16.72 4.87
C HIS A 198 6.44 -17.15 4.27
N VAL A 199 6.47 -17.42 2.97
CA VAL A 199 7.73 -17.56 2.21
C VAL A 199 8.37 -16.18 2.11
N LEU A 200 7.63 -15.23 1.54
CA LEU A 200 8.04 -13.84 1.42
C LEU A 200 6.79 -12.96 1.42
N SER A 201 6.70 -12.04 2.36
CA SER A 201 5.53 -11.18 2.56
C SER A 201 5.65 -9.92 1.68
N LEU A 202 5.18 -9.99 0.44
CA LEU A 202 5.39 -8.96 -0.59
C LEU A 202 4.53 -7.71 -0.39
N CYS A 203 3.31 -7.88 0.07
CA CYS A 203 2.36 -6.79 0.23
C CYS A 203 1.52 -6.96 1.50
N VAL A 204 1.20 -5.84 2.15
CA VAL A 204 0.31 -5.79 3.31
C VAL A 204 -0.69 -4.66 3.16
N LYS A 205 -1.94 -4.94 3.53
CA LYS A 205 -3.04 -3.97 3.64
C LYS A 205 -3.79 -4.22 4.93
N SER A 206 -4.36 -3.17 5.50
CA SER A 206 -5.07 -3.23 6.76
C SER A 206 -6.46 -2.58 6.66
N LEU A 207 -7.37 -3.08 7.47
CA LEU A 207 -8.65 -2.49 7.77
C LEU A 207 -8.95 -2.78 9.25
N ASP A 208 -8.99 -1.71 10.05
CA ASP A 208 -9.19 -1.78 11.49
C ASP A 208 -8.14 -2.69 12.19
N ASN A 209 -8.61 -3.77 12.83
CA ASN A 209 -7.77 -4.76 13.50
C ASN A 209 -7.37 -5.94 12.60
N THR A 210 -7.80 -5.95 11.34
CA THR A 210 -7.53 -7.01 10.37
C THR A 210 -6.48 -6.54 9.38
N ALA A 211 -5.55 -7.40 9.02
CA ALA A 211 -4.61 -7.19 7.93
C ALA A 211 -4.68 -8.35 6.95
N ILE A 212 -4.40 -8.08 5.68
CA ILE A 212 -4.16 -9.10 4.67
C ILE A 212 -2.73 -9.00 4.19
N VAL A 213 -2.11 -10.15 3.96
CA VAL A 213 -0.73 -10.28 3.48
C VAL A 213 -0.72 -11.12 2.21
N GLY A 214 -0.11 -10.60 1.16
CA GLY A 214 0.14 -11.31 -0.08
C GLY A 214 1.53 -11.92 -0.04
N ASP A 215 1.58 -13.23 -0.18
CA ASP A 215 2.78 -14.04 -0.19
C ASP A 215 3.26 -14.30 -1.64
N LEU A 216 4.58 -14.40 -1.83
CA LEU A 216 5.21 -14.71 -3.11
C LEU A 216 4.67 -15.99 -3.76
N MET A 217 4.33 -17.02 -2.98
CA MET A 217 3.87 -18.32 -3.49
C MET A 217 2.60 -18.86 -2.82
N ARG A 218 2.24 -18.34 -1.65
CA ARG A 218 1.14 -18.84 -0.81
C ARG A 218 -0.12 -17.97 -0.87
N SER A 219 -0.36 -17.28 -1.98
CA SER A 219 -1.54 -16.42 -2.19
C SER A 219 -1.71 -15.42 -1.04
N VAL A 220 -2.94 -15.25 -0.54
CA VAL A 220 -3.31 -14.26 0.48
C VAL A 220 -3.61 -14.93 1.82
N SER A 221 -3.07 -14.36 2.90
CA SER A 221 -3.40 -14.70 4.28
C SER A 221 -4.05 -13.51 5.00
N VAL A 222 -4.95 -13.79 5.93
CA VAL A 222 -5.60 -12.81 6.80
C VAL A 222 -5.03 -12.94 8.20
N LEU A 223 -4.59 -11.82 8.76
CA LEU A 223 -4.08 -11.70 10.11
C LEU A 223 -5.05 -10.84 10.93
N ASP A 224 -5.49 -11.35 12.09
CA ASP A 224 -6.20 -10.52 13.06
C ASP A 224 -5.23 -10.16 14.19
N TYR A 225 -5.25 -8.88 14.57
CA TYR A 225 -4.57 -8.43 15.77
C TYR A 225 -5.48 -8.59 16.98
N VAL A 226 -5.03 -9.37 17.95
CA VAL A 226 -5.78 -9.70 19.16
C VAL A 226 -5.04 -9.15 20.37
N GLN A 227 -5.74 -8.30 21.12
CA GLN A 227 -5.30 -7.80 22.43
C GLN A 227 -6.11 -8.54 23.49
N ALA A 228 -5.55 -9.62 24.03
CA ALA A 228 -6.20 -10.42 25.07
C ALA A 228 -5.22 -10.71 26.21
N ASP A 229 -5.71 -10.63 27.44
CA ASP A 229 -4.98 -11.02 28.67
C ASP A 229 -3.59 -10.37 28.82
N GLY A 230 -3.46 -9.11 28.37
CA GLY A 230 -2.18 -8.37 28.41
C GLY A 230 -1.15 -8.83 27.36
N THR A 231 -1.54 -9.72 26.45
CA THR A 231 -0.72 -10.17 25.32
C THR A 231 -1.26 -9.59 24.02
N ASN A 232 -0.38 -8.92 23.29
CA ASN A 232 -0.64 -8.48 21.92
C ASN A 232 -0.13 -9.57 20.98
N THR A 233 -0.99 -10.08 20.11
CA THR A 233 -0.61 -11.11 19.14
C THR A 233 -1.16 -10.79 17.75
N LEU A 234 -0.37 -11.10 16.72
CA LEU A 234 -0.80 -11.02 15.33
C LEU A 234 -1.00 -12.44 14.82
N ARG A 235 -2.26 -12.89 14.77
CA ARG A 235 -2.61 -14.28 14.49
C ARG A 235 -3.13 -14.44 13.06
N GLU A 236 -2.61 -15.43 12.33
CA GLU A 236 -3.23 -15.85 11.08
C GLU A 236 -4.55 -16.56 11.37
N VAL A 237 -5.62 -16.05 10.77
CA VAL A 237 -7.00 -16.50 11.01
C VAL A 237 -7.60 -17.21 9.81
N SER A 238 -7.18 -16.85 8.60
CA SER A 238 -7.64 -17.48 7.37
C SER A 238 -6.56 -17.37 6.29
N ARG A 239 -6.47 -18.33 5.38
CA ARG A 239 -5.55 -18.32 4.23
C ARG A 239 -6.18 -18.92 2.99
N ASP A 240 -5.78 -18.45 1.82
CA ASP A 240 -6.00 -19.13 0.55
C ASP A 240 -4.91 -20.18 0.31
N PHE A 241 -5.31 -21.45 0.20
CA PHE A 241 -4.38 -22.56 0.01
C PHE A 241 -3.98 -22.78 -1.45
N ASN A 242 -4.49 -21.97 -2.37
CA ASN A 242 -4.03 -22.00 -3.76
C ASN A 242 -2.62 -21.42 -3.87
N PRO A 243 -1.73 -22.01 -4.69
CA PRO A 243 -0.39 -21.49 -4.93
C PRO A 243 -0.43 -20.35 -5.95
N ASN A 244 -1.06 -19.22 -5.58
CA ASN A 244 -1.07 -18.02 -6.42
C ASN A 244 0.17 -17.17 -6.10
N PHE A 245 0.91 -16.79 -7.13
CA PHE A 245 2.12 -15.97 -6.99
C PHE A 245 1.73 -14.50 -6.95
N THR A 246 1.49 -13.97 -5.75
CA THR A 246 0.79 -12.70 -5.56
C THR A 246 1.60 -11.50 -6.03
N THR A 247 1.01 -10.61 -6.84
CA THR A 247 1.64 -9.36 -7.30
C THR A 247 1.09 -8.13 -6.59
N ALA A 248 -0.22 -8.07 -6.37
CA ALA A 248 -0.88 -7.02 -5.60
C ALA A 248 -2.15 -7.53 -4.90
N ILE A 249 -2.48 -6.89 -3.77
CA ILE A 249 -3.68 -7.18 -2.98
C ILE A 249 -4.43 -5.89 -2.62
N GLU A 250 -5.73 -6.02 -2.37
CA GLU A 250 -6.56 -4.97 -1.79
C GLU A 250 -7.71 -5.53 -0.97
N ILE A 251 -8.14 -4.79 0.05
CA ILE A 251 -9.36 -5.10 0.80
C ILE A 251 -10.52 -4.43 0.08
N LEU A 252 -11.52 -5.19 -0.36
CA LEU A 252 -12.74 -4.64 -0.98
C LEU A 252 -13.77 -4.30 0.10
N SER A 253 -13.98 -5.24 1.02
CA SER A 253 -14.88 -5.16 2.17
C SER A 253 -14.27 -5.92 3.36
N PRO A 254 -14.77 -5.80 4.60
CA PRO A 254 -14.17 -6.46 5.78
C PRO A 254 -13.94 -7.98 5.66
N HIS A 255 -14.69 -8.66 4.80
CA HIS A 255 -14.55 -10.10 4.56
C HIS A 255 -14.32 -10.46 3.09
N VAL A 256 -14.07 -9.47 2.22
CA VAL A 256 -13.85 -9.69 0.78
C VAL A 256 -12.56 -9.02 0.36
N PHE A 257 -11.67 -9.79 -0.21
CA PHE A 257 -10.34 -9.37 -0.60
C PHE A 257 -10.14 -9.57 -2.10
N LEU A 258 -9.29 -8.76 -2.69
CA LEU A 258 -8.89 -8.84 -4.09
C LEU A 258 -7.40 -9.18 -4.13
N GLY A 259 -7.04 -10.13 -4.98
CA GLY A 259 -5.68 -10.49 -5.29
C GLY A 259 -5.43 -10.50 -6.79
N SER A 260 -4.16 -10.38 -7.15
CA SER A 260 -3.66 -10.56 -8.51
C SER A 260 -2.40 -11.40 -8.47
N GLU A 261 -2.11 -12.11 -9.55
CA GLU A 261 -0.95 -12.99 -9.64
C GLU A 261 -0.14 -12.82 -10.93
N THR A 262 1.03 -13.45 -10.96
CA THR A 262 1.99 -13.38 -12.08
C THR A 262 1.48 -14.01 -13.38
N PHE A 263 0.41 -14.82 -13.34
CA PHE A 263 -0.25 -15.37 -14.52
C PHE A 263 -1.30 -14.42 -15.13
N ASN A 264 -1.29 -13.14 -14.76
CA ASN A 264 -2.21 -12.10 -15.26
C ASN A 264 -3.69 -12.35 -14.90
N ASN A 265 -3.95 -13.12 -13.84
CA ASN A 265 -5.28 -13.28 -13.28
C ASN A 265 -5.49 -12.30 -12.12
N ILE A 266 -6.74 -11.88 -11.97
CA ILE A 266 -7.27 -11.29 -10.74
C ILE A 266 -8.27 -12.26 -10.13
N PHE A 267 -8.34 -12.28 -8.80
CA PHE A 267 -9.23 -13.18 -8.07
C PHE A 267 -9.76 -12.50 -6.80
N SER A 268 -10.98 -12.87 -6.41
CA SER A 268 -11.62 -12.39 -5.19
C SER A 268 -11.76 -13.52 -4.19
N LEU A 269 -11.44 -13.21 -2.94
CA LEU A 269 -11.46 -14.14 -1.82
C LEU A 269 -12.46 -13.66 -0.78
N GLN A 270 -13.21 -14.58 -0.19
CA GLN A 270 -14.14 -14.29 0.90
C GLN A 270 -13.76 -15.06 2.16
N ARG A 271 -13.67 -14.35 3.28
CA ARG A 271 -13.50 -14.93 4.62
C ARG A 271 -14.86 -15.43 5.12
N ASN A 272 -14.93 -16.71 5.49
CA ASN A 272 -16.15 -17.31 6.03
C ASN A 272 -16.09 -17.42 7.56
N VAL A 273 -16.40 -16.31 8.26
CA VAL A 273 -16.37 -16.26 9.73
C VAL A 273 -17.44 -17.13 10.40
N ASN A 274 -18.53 -17.43 9.69
CA ASN A 274 -19.68 -18.17 10.20
C ASN A 274 -19.66 -19.66 9.80
N ALA A 275 -18.56 -20.15 9.23
CA ALA A 275 -18.44 -21.57 8.89
C ALA A 275 -18.55 -22.44 10.17
N ALA A 276 -19.29 -23.54 10.06
CA ALA A 276 -19.53 -24.45 11.19
C ALA A 276 -18.26 -25.21 11.63
N THR A 277 -17.31 -25.42 10.72
CA THR A 277 -16.05 -26.13 10.97
C THR A 277 -14.90 -25.15 11.05
N GLU A 278 -13.90 -25.47 11.88
CA GLU A 278 -12.67 -24.66 11.97
C GLU A 278 -11.93 -24.60 10.64
N GLU A 279 -11.89 -25.72 9.90
CA GLU A 279 -11.30 -25.78 8.56
C GLU A 279 -11.97 -24.77 7.61
N GLY A 280 -13.30 -24.64 7.68
CA GLY A 280 -14.04 -23.66 6.88
C GLY A 280 -13.73 -22.21 7.28
N ARG A 281 -13.47 -21.94 8.56
CA ARG A 281 -13.08 -20.60 9.05
C ARG A 281 -11.65 -20.23 8.67
N CYS A 282 -10.75 -21.21 8.66
CA CYS A 282 -9.34 -21.04 8.30
C CYS A 282 -9.10 -20.94 6.79
N ARG A 283 -10.07 -21.31 5.95
CA ARG A 283 -9.94 -21.28 4.49
C ARG A 283 -10.62 -20.07 3.87
N LEU A 284 -9.89 -19.35 3.02
CA LEU A 284 -10.49 -18.34 2.14
C LEU A 284 -11.19 -19.02 0.97
N GLU A 285 -12.44 -18.65 0.73
CA GLU A 285 -13.21 -19.13 -0.41
C GLU A 285 -12.97 -18.24 -1.62
N ASN A 286 -12.60 -18.84 -2.76
CA ASN A 286 -12.51 -18.10 -4.00
C ASN A 286 -13.92 -17.85 -4.58
N LYS A 287 -14.29 -16.58 -4.72
CA LYS A 287 -15.63 -16.14 -5.16
C LYS A 287 -15.66 -15.67 -6.59
N GLY A 288 -14.53 -15.31 -7.16
CA GLY A 288 -14.48 -14.82 -8.52
C GLY A 288 -13.06 -14.83 -9.06
N GLU A 289 -12.93 -15.16 -10.33
CA GLU A 289 -11.65 -15.34 -11.02
C GLU A 289 -11.77 -14.84 -12.45
N TYR A 290 -10.79 -14.04 -12.86
CA TYR A 290 -10.82 -13.37 -14.15
C TYR A 290 -9.41 -13.21 -14.71
N TYR A 291 -9.20 -13.70 -15.94
CA TYR A 291 -7.96 -13.44 -16.66
C TYR A 291 -7.98 -12.02 -17.23
N LEU A 292 -7.16 -11.14 -16.64
CA LEU A 292 -7.05 -9.75 -17.05
C LEU A 292 -6.27 -9.62 -18.35
N GLY A 293 -5.22 -10.42 -18.52
CA GLY A 293 -4.30 -10.37 -19.66
C GLY A 293 -3.01 -9.62 -19.37
N GLU A 294 -2.99 -8.79 -18.33
CA GLU A 294 -1.84 -7.98 -17.92
C GLU A 294 -1.53 -8.20 -16.43
N MET A 295 -0.26 -8.02 -16.06
CA MET A 295 0.19 -8.15 -14.67
C MET A 295 -0.15 -6.88 -13.90
N VAL A 296 -0.90 -7.01 -12.80
CA VAL A 296 -1.26 -5.88 -11.93
C VAL A 296 -0.12 -5.60 -10.95
N ASN A 297 0.37 -4.35 -10.94
CA ASN A 297 1.42 -3.88 -10.04
C ASN A 297 0.87 -3.25 -8.75
N LYS A 298 -0.29 -2.60 -8.81
CA LYS A 298 -0.85 -1.87 -7.68
C LYS A 298 -2.36 -1.81 -7.73
N PHE A 299 -2.97 -2.05 -6.58
CA PHE A 299 -4.35 -1.67 -6.28
C PHE A 299 -4.39 -0.45 -5.35
N VAL A 300 -5.34 0.43 -5.61
CA VAL A 300 -5.62 1.63 -4.81
C VAL A 300 -7.14 1.82 -4.72
N ARG A 301 -7.69 1.86 -3.49
CA ARG A 301 -9.09 2.26 -3.27
C ARG A 301 -9.30 3.70 -3.70
N GLY A 302 -10.35 3.96 -4.46
CA GLY A 302 -10.68 5.30 -4.95
C GLY A 302 -11.48 5.30 -6.24
N SER A 303 -11.79 6.50 -6.72
CA SER A 303 -12.51 6.77 -7.97
C SER A 303 -11.85 7.95 -8.67
N LEU A 304 -11.82 7.92 -10.01
CA LEU A 304 -11.41 9.06 -10.83
C LEU A 304 -12.57 10.01 -11.13
N VAL A 305 -13.81 9.53 -10.97
CA VAL A 305 -15.02 10.34 -11.12
C VAL A 305 -15.37 10.91 -9.76
N GLY A 306 -15.54 12.24 -9.70
CA GLY A 306 -16.00 12.93 -8.51
C GLY A 306 -17.36 12.42 -8.07
N ASP A 307 -17.59 12.35 -6.76
CA ASP A 307 -18.88 11.95 -6.22
C ASP A 307 -19.92 13.03 -6.54
N ASN A 308 -20.61 12.90 -7.68
CA ASN A 308 -21.72 13.76 -8.09
C ASN A 308 -22.98 13.42 -7.27
N THR A 309 -22.89 13.45 -5.94
CA THR A 309 -24.03 13.28 -5.03
C THR A 309 -25.01 14.45 -5.08
N ASN A 310 -24.69 15.53 -5.81
CA ASN A 310 -25.50 16.75 -5.93
C ASN A 310 -26.25 16.90 -7.27
N SER A 311 -26.14 15.95 -8.21
CA SER A 311 -26.97 15.96 -9.42
C SER A 311 -28.19 15.06 -9.24
N SER A 312 -29.32 15.71 -8.98
CA SER A 312 -30.70 15.16 -8.96
C SER A 312 -31.15 14.64 -10.33
N MET A 313 -30.44 13.65 -10.88
CA MET A 313 -30.95 12.84 -11.97
C MET A 313 -31.09 11.42 -11.43
N ASP A 314 -32.34 11.05 -11.13
CA ASP A 314 -32.81 9.70 -10.81
C ASP A 314 -32.63 8.75 -12.01
N ILE A 315 -31.40 8.58 -12.47
CA ILE A 315 -31.02 7.47 -13.33
C ILE A 315 -30.76 6.32 -12.37
N ALA A 316 -31.67 5.35 -12.33
CA ALA A 316 -31.65 4.11 -11.55
C ALA A 316 -30.32 3.89 -10.82
N SER A 317 -30.25 4.30 -9.56
CA SER A 317 -28.99 4.41 -8.82
C SER A 317 -28.38 3.02 -8.63
N VAL A 318 -27.48 2.64 -9.55
CA VAL A 318 -26.67 1.44 -9.41
C VAL A 318 -25.89 1.59 -8.11
N VAL A 319 -26.20 0.74 -7.13
CA VAL A 319 -25.54 0.76 -5.83
C VAL A 319 -24.16 0.14 -6.00
N LEU A 320 -23.16 1.00 -6.22
CA LEU A 320 -21.77 0.58 -6.28
C LEU A 320 -21.23 0.40 -4.86
N GLY A 321 -20.63 -0.76 -4.61
CA GLY A 321 -19.90 -1.07 -3.38
C GLY A 321 -18.48 -0.51 -3.41
N SER A 322 -17.49 -1.38 -3.24
CA SER A 322 -16.08 -1.00 -3.26
C SER A 322 -15.66 -0.44 -4.63
N ARG A 323 -14.90 0.67 -4.65
CA ARG A 323 -14.28 1.21 -5.86
C ARG A 323 -12.76 1.09 -5.72
N THR A 324 -12.15 0.30 -6.60
CA THR A 324 -10.71 0.02 -6.56
C THR A 324 -10.12 0.22 -7.93
N LEU A 325 -9.15 1.13 -8.04
CA LEU A 325 -8.34 1.31 -9.23
C LEU A 325 -7.18 0.31 -9.22
N TYR A 326 -6.75 -0.10 -10.41
CA TYR A 326 -5.54 -0.88 -10.60
C TYR A 326 -4.67 -0.30 -11.72
N ALA A 327 -3.37 -0.51 -11.61
CA ALA A 327 -2.39 -0.17 -12.64
C ALA A 327 -1.57 -1.41 -12.99
N THR A 328 -1.32 -1.61 -14.28
CA THR A 328 -0.61 -2.78 -14.82
C THR A 328 0.82 -2.43 -15.24
N VAL A 329 1.64 -3.45 -15.50
CA VAL A 329 3.01 -3.30 -16.01
C VAL A 329 3.01 -2.61 -17.39
N ASP A 330 1.98 -2.84 -18.20
CA ASP A 330 1.88 -2.32 -19.57
C ASP A 330 1.33 -0.88 -19.64
N GLY A 331 1.06 -0.26 -18.49
CA GLY A 331 0.62 1.14 -18.39
C GLY A 331 -0.90 1.33 -18.42
N SER A 332 -1.68 0.25 -18.50
CA SER A 332 -3.14 0.31 -18.41
C SER A 332 -3.58 0.66 -16.98
N ILE A 333 -4.61 1.52 -16.89
CA ILE A 333 -5.30 1.82 -15.64
C ILE A 333 -6.74 1.34 -15.78
N GLY A 334 -7.19 0.52 -14.84
CA GLY A 334 -8.56 0.02 -14.82
C GLY A 334 -9.21 0.15 -13.44
N SER A 335 -10.48 -0.28 -13.37
CA SER A 335 -11.29 -0.21 -12.15
C SER A 335 -12.00 -1.53 -11.89
N VAL A 336 -12.01 -1.95 -10.62
CA VAL A 336 -12.83 -3.03 -10.09
C VAL A 336 -13.90 -2.41 -9.21
N LEU A 337 -15.16 -2.70 -9.55
CA LEU A 337 -16.33 -2.16 -8.87
C LEU A 337 -17.08 -3.28 -8.16
N GLY A 338 -17.37 -3.10 -6.88
CA GLY A 338 -18.31 -3.94 -6.15
C GLY A 338 -19.72 -3.66 -6.65
N MET A 339 -20.47 -4.71 -6.94
CA MET A 339 -21.86 -4.61 -7.40
C MET A 339 -22.75 -5.48 -6.51
N ASP A 340 -24.01 -5.07 -6.35
CA ASP A 340 -25.02 -5.93 -5.76
C ASP A 340 -25.45 -7.05 -6.73
N ARG A 341 -26.15 -8.04 -6.19
CA ARG A 341 -26.51 -9.25 -6.96
C ARG A 341 -27.44 -8.94 -8.14
N ALA A 342 -28.38 -8.01 -8.02
CA ALA A 342 -29.32 -7.71 -9.09
C ALA A 342 -28.59 -7.05 -10.27
N THR A 343 -27.74 -6.07 -9.98
CA THR A 343 -26.87 -5.42 -10.97
C THR A 343 -25.91 -6.40 -11.63
N PHE A 344 -25.28 -7.30 -10.85
CA PHE A 344 -24.39 -8.33 -11.40
C PHE A 344 -25.12 -9.25 -12.39
N VAL A 345 -26.30 -9.76 -12.03
CA VAL A 345 -27.10 -10.62 -12.91
C VAL A 345 -27.45 -9.90 -14.21
N PHE A 346 -27.87 -8.63 -14.12
CA PHE A 346 -28.16 -7.81 -15.29
C PHE A 346 -26.96 -7.68 -16.22
N PHE A 347 -25.80 -7.26 -15.71
CA PHE A 347 -24.60 -7.09 -16.54
C PHE A 347 -24.05 -8.41 -17.08
N ASN A 348 -24.18 -9.50 -16.33
CA ASN A 348 -23.80 -10.82 -16.81
C ASN A 348 -24.69 -11.28 -17.98
N THR A 349 -26.00 -11.08 -17.89
CA THR A 349 -26.93 -11.34 -19.01
C THR A 349 -26.63 -10.45 -20.21
N LEU A 350 -26.30 -9.17 -19.98
CA LEU A 350 -25.91 -8.25 -21.04
C LEU A 350 -24.61 -8.70 -21.72
N GLN A 351 -23.60 -9.12 -20.96
CA GLN A 351 -22.34 -9.65 -21.49
C GLN A 351 -22.58 -10.84 -22.42
N HIS A 352 -23.40 -11.81 -21.99
CA HIS A 352 -23.76 -12.96 -22.82
C HIS A 352 -24.46 -12.53 -24.12
N SER A 353 -25.36 -11.54 -24.04
CA SER A 353 -26.08 -11.01 -25.21
C SER A 353 -25.13 -10.32 -26.20
N ILE A 354 -24.17 -9.54 -25.68
CA ILE A 354 -23.13 -8.86 -26.47
C ILE A 354 -22.26 -9.88 -27.20
N VAL A 355 -21.73 -10.88 -26.49
CA VAL A 355 -20.86 -11.93 -27.05
C VAL A 355 -21.57 -12.73 -28.14
N HIS A 356 -22.89 -12.96 -28.00
CA HIS A 356 -23.67 -13.66 -29.03
C HIS A 356 -23.96 -12.78 -30.26
N THR A 357 -24.16 -11.48 -30.07
CA THR A 357 -24.63 -10.57 -31.13
C THR A 357 -23.47 -9.94 -31.92
N ILE A 358 -22.34 -9.66 -31.25
CA ILE A 358 -21.21 -8.93 -31.84
C ILE A 358 -20.09 -9.93 -32.16
N PRO A 359 -19.66 -10.03 -33.43
CA PRO A 359 -18.56 -10.91 -33.80
C PRO A 359 -17.24 -10.40 -33.19
N ALA A 360 -16.50 -11.30 -32.56
CA ALA A 360 -15.19 -10.98 -32.00
C ALA A 360 -14.14 -10.77 -33.10
N VAL A 361 -13.27 -9.79 -32.90
CA VAL A 361 -12.11 -9.58 -33.78
C VAL A 361 -11.20 -10.81 -33.72
N GLY A 362 -10.84 -11.35 -34.89
CA GLY A 362 -10.00 -12.54 -34.98
C GLY A 362 -10.68 -13.87 -34.59
N GLY A 363 -12.01 -13.88 -34.38
CA GLY A 363 -12.74 -15.09 -34.02
C GLY A 363 -12.42 -15.62 -32.61
N LEU A 364 -11.91 -14.75 -31.73
CA LEU A 364 -11.53 -15.11 -30.36
C LEU A 364 -12.78 -15.26 -29.47
N ASP A 365 -12.91 -16.41 -28.80
CA ASP A 365 -13.98 -16.60 -27.83
C ASP A 365 -13.70 -15.81 -26.54
N HIS A 366 -14.65 -14.95 -26.16
CA HIS A 366 -14.51 -14.08 -24.99
C HIS A 366 -14.42 -14.88 -23.69
N GLY A 367 -15.24 -15.93 -23.53
CA GLY A 367 -15.24 -16.76 -22.32
C GLY A 367 -13.93 -17.51 -22.14
N HIS A 368 -13.39 -18.08 -23.22
CA HIS A 368 -12.08 -18.72 -23.25
C HIS A 368 -10.92 -17.74 -23.04
N PHE A 369 -11.04 -16.50 -23.53
CA PHE A 369 -10.03 -15.49 -23.26
C PHE A 369 -10.01 -15.10 -21.78
N ARG A 370 -11.19 -14.89 -21.17
CA ARG A 370 -11.33 -14.47 -19.76
C ARG A 370 -11.25 -15.58 -18.73
N SER A 371 -11.26 -16.84 -19.15
CA SER A 371 -11.09 -18.00 -18.27
C SER A 371 -9.79 -17.90 -17.47
N PHE A 372 -9.85 -18.23 -16.18
CA PHE A 372 -8.67 -18.29 -15.34
C PHE A 372 -7.64 -19.27 -15.90
N LYS A 373 -6.38 -18.84 -15.99
CA LYS A 373 -5.27 -19.64 -16.53
C LYS A 373 -4.06 -19.52 -15.62
N ALA A 374 -3.73 -20.59 -14.91
CA ALA A 374 -2.46 -20.79 -14.24
C ALA A 374 -1.87 -22.13 -14.68
N GLU A 375 -0.58 -22.36 -14.41
CA GLU A 375 0.22 -23.47 -14.96
C GLU A 375 -0.53 -24.81 -15.14
N ARG A 376 -1.18 -25.31 -14.08
CA ARG A 376 -1.97 -26.55 -14.11
C ARG A 376 -3.46 -26.36 -13.89
N ARG A 377 -3.94 -25.12 -13.78
CA ARG A 377 -5.33 -24.78 -13.47
C ARG A 377 -5.91 -23.93 -14.58
N SER A 378 -6.87 -24.49 -15.30
CA SER A 378 -7.66 -23.75 -16.27
C SER A 378 -9.13 -24.04 -15.99
N HIS A 379 -9.91 -23.01 -15.71
CA HIS A 379 -11.36 -23.11 -15.54
C HIS A 379 -12.06 -21.82 -15.98
N PRO A 380 -13.37 -21.87 -16.27
CA PRO A 380 -14.11 -20.70 -16.71
C PRO A 380 -14.00 -19.53 -15.72
N CYS A 381 -14.16 -18.31 -16.22
CA CYS A 381 -14.33 -17.14 -15.36
C CYS A 381 -15.61 -17.29 -14.54
N ARG A 382 -15.58 -16.84 -13.30
CA ARG A 382 -16.72 -16.89 -12.37
C ARG A 382 -16.78 -15.65 -11.51
#